data_AF-A0A535K846-F1
#
_entry.id   AF-A0A535K846-F1
#
_cell.length_a   1.000
_cell.length_b   1.000
_cell.length_c   1.000
_cell.angle_alpha   90.00
_cell.angle_beta   90.00
_cell.angle_gamma   90.00
#
_symmetry.space_group_name_H-M   'P 1'
#
loop_
_entity.id
_entity.type
_entity.pdbx_description
1 polymer ?
#
loop_
_entity_poly.entity_id
_entity_poly.type
_entity_poly.pdbx_seq_one_letter_code
_entity_poly.pdbx_strand_id
1 'polypeptide(L)'
;MGPRTGAGRSVCRGPAGSRARHDDRARCDGDRLLRRGEGLHEEGGLRLGARTAARTDTGRVRENNEDRYLVREERTSTLLAVADGVGGEAGGEMASAAAVDALAASFFSAGSRQLAPAEALAAAIRGANDAVLGAAGKSGQQGAASTLVAAAIAGSSAVIGNLGDSRAYLLRDGDIRLVTADHAGEFQSSITRFVGDPRGVQPDVFVETLRPGDRILLCSDGLTRHVPDEDIASTVRRASLDRAATALVDLAKSRGGEDNITVVLYAARRTFRLADLRRNIVNLVLALLVVTVLVGTIAALVFASGAYPTAR
;
A
#
# COMPACT_ATOMS: atom_id res chain seq x y z
N MET A 1 -33.30 -72.51 -24.13
CA MET A 1 -31.85 -72.36 -23.91
C MET A 1 -31.62 -71.16 -22.99
N GLY A 2 -31.33 -71.40 -21.71
CA GLY A 2 -30.61 -70.41 -20.87
C GLY A 2 -29.09 -70.64 -20.98
N PRO A 3 -28.24 -70.05 -20.11
CA PRO A 3 -28.54 -69.11 -19.03
C PRO A 3 -27.54 -67.93 -18.87
N ARG A 4 -27.81 -67.15 -17.82
CA ARG A 4 -27.07 -66.09 -17.12
C ARG A 4 -25.59 -66.41 -16.81
N THR A 5 -24.80 -65.37 -16.53
CA THR A 5 -23.79 -65.16 -15.43
C THR A 5 -22.82 -64.04 -15.86
N GLY A 6 -22.20 -63.22 -15.02
CA GLY A 6 -22.06 -63.15 -13.58
C GLY A 6 -21.17 -61.94 -13.23
N ALA A 7 -21.30 -61.47 -12.00
CA ALA A 7 -20.59 -60.33 -11.42
C ALA A 7 -19.08 -60.60 -11.21
N GLY A 8 -18.31 -59.51 -11.06
CA GLY A 8 -16.91 -59.56 -10.62
C GLY A 8 -16.49 -58.30 -9.88
N ARG A 9 -16.86 -58.20 -8.59
CA ARG A 9 -16.22 -57.31 -7.61
C ARG A 9 -14.81 -57.84 -7.34
N SER A 10 -13.76 -57.02 -7.44
CA SER A 10 -12.45 -57.33 -6.90
C SER A 10 -12.15 -56.47 -5.67
N VAL A 11 -11.95 -57.20 -4.58
CA VAL A 11 -11.78 -56.77 -3.19
C VAL A 11 -10.35 -56.29 -2.94
N CYS A 12 -10.23 -55.21 -2.16
CA CYS A 12 -8.99 -54.77 -1.53
C CYS A 12 -8.48 -55.80 -0.52
N ARG A 13 -7.20 -56.18 -0.62
CA ARG A 13 -6.39 -56.70 0.50
C ARG A 13 -4.98 -56.13 0.39
N GLY A 14 -4.54 -55.43 1.44
CA GLY A 14 -3.14 -55.03 1.59
C GLY A 14 -2.29 -56.16 2.18
N PRO A 15 -1.01 -55.87 2.45
CA PRO A 15 -0.30 -56.48 3.56
C PRO A 15 0.29 -55.43 4.52
N ALA A 16 0.25 -55.78 5.80
CA ALA A 16 0.96 -55.09 6.87
C ALA A 16 2.44 -55.49 6.87
N GLY A 17 3.34 -54.55 7.16
CA GLY A 17 4.78 -54.79 7.29
C GLY A 17 5.50 -53.63 7.97
N SER A 18 6.26 -53.97 9.01
CA SER A 18 6.87 -53.14 10.06
C SER A 18 8.04 -52.21 9.68
N ARG A 19 8.07 -51.05 10.36
CA ARG A 19 9.19 -50.30 11.00
C ARG A 19 10.63 -50.50 10.46
N ALA A 20 11.26 -49.40 10.02
CA ALA A 20 12.56 -48.91 10.52
C ALA A 20 12.99 -47.53 9.94
N ARG A 21 13.28 -46.59 10.87
CA ARG A 21 14.38 -45.58 10.96
C ARG A 21 14.60 -44.46 9.92
N HIS A 22 14.81 -43.25 10.48
CA HIS A 22 15.61 -42.06 10.04
C HIS A 22 15.35 -41.51 8.62
N ASP A 23 15.27 -40.21 8.32
CA ASP A 23 15.75 -38.97 8.94
C ASP A 23 14.97 -37.79 8.31
N ASP A 24 15.08 -36.60 8.91
CA ASP A 24 14.98 -35.25 8.33
C ASP A 24 14.12 -35.01 7.07
N ARG A 25 13.12 -34.12 7.20
CA ARG A 25 12.83 -33.07 6.20
C ARG A 25 11.73 -32.11 6.66
N ALA A 26 12.08 -30.82 6.63
CA ALA A 26 11.27 -29.68 6.22
C ALA A 26 9.74 -29.87 6.18
N ARG A 27 9.04 -29.28 7.16
CA ARG A 27 7.62 -28.95 6.98
C ARG A 27 7.52 -27.72 6.09
N CYS A 28 7.30 -28.00 4.81
CA CYS A 28 6.48 -27.15 3.95
C CYS A 28 5.07 -27.09 4.55
N ASP A 29 4.59 -25.91 4.89
CA ASP A 29 3.15 -25.64 4.97
C ASP A 29 2.87 -24.48 4.01
N GLY A 30 2.94 -24.79 2.73
CA GLY A 30 2.15 -24.11 1.71
C GLY A 30 0.76 -24.72 1.76
N ASP A 31 -0.21 -23.93 2.19
CA ASP A 31 -1.60 -23.95 1.74
C ASP A 31 -2.42 -23.09 2.71
N ARG A 32 -2.56 -21.81 2.38
CA ARG A 32 -3.65 -20.99 2.89
C ARG A 32 -4.53 -20.57 1.74
N LEU A 33 -5.55 -21.40 1.52
CA LEU A 33 -6.70 -21.16 0.65
C LEU A 33 -7.29 -19.78 0.92
N LEU A 34 -7.30 -18.98 -0.14
CA LEU A 34 -7.92 -17.66 -0.24
C LEU A 34 -9.44 -17.79 -0.15
N ARG A 35 -10.06 -16.96 0.74
CA ARG A 35 -11.34 -16.24 0.52
C ARG A 35 -11.81 -15.51 1.79
N ARG A 36 -11.58 -14.18 1.84
CA ARG A 36 -12.61 -13.11 1.83
C ARG A 36 -11.90 -11.72 1.88
N GLY A 37 -12.03 -10.93 0.81
CA GLY A 37 -11.65 -9.50 0.74
C GLY A 37 -10.31 -9.17 0.07
N GLU A 38 -10.01 -9.84 -1.06
CA GLU A 38 -8.70 -10.07 -1.70
C GLU A 38 -7.77 -8.85 -1.83
N GLY A 39 -6.99 -8.61 -0.78
CA GLY A 39 -5.71 -7.92 -0.84
C GLY A 39 -4.73 -8.55 0.15
N LEU A 40 -3.43 -8.44 -0.14
CA LEU A 40 -2.37 -8.98 0.71
C LEU A 40 -2.21 -8.07 1.93
N HIS A 41 -2.64 -8.54 3.10
CA HIS A 41 -2.42 -7.91 4.41
C HIS A 41 -1.52 -8.80 5.27
N GLU A 42 -0.28 -8.37 5.54
CA GLU A 42 0.58 -9.00 6.55
C GLU A 42 0.69 -8.06 7.77
N GLU A 43 0.05 -8.41 8.89
CA GLU A 43 0.11 -7.61 10.13
C GLU A 43 1.29 -8.02 11.02
N GLY A 44 2.07 -7.04 11.48
CA GLY A 44 3.06 -7.19 12.55
C GLY A 44 2.92 -6.11 13.65
N GLY A 45 2.48 -6.51 14.86
CA GLY A 45 2.77 -5.83 16.14
C GLY A 45 1.84 -4.68 16.63
N LEU A 46 1.71 -4.57 17.97
CA LEU A 46 0.77 -3.78 18.79
C LEU A 46 0.20 -2.44 18.24
N ARG A 47 -1.13 -2.28 18.39
CA ARG A 47 -1.97 -1.22 17.81
C ARG A 47 -1.99 0.11 18.59
N LEU A 48 -1.15 1.07 18.18
CA LEU A 48 -1.64 2.44 17.96
C LEU A 48 -2.39 2.44 16.62
N GLY A 49 -3.50 3.18 16.48
CA GLY A 49 -4.44 3.11 15.34
C GLY A 49 -3.83 2.83 13.95
N ALA A 50 -4.55 2.05 13.14
CA ALA A 50 -4.10 1.56 11.84
C ALA A 50 -3.54 2.71 10.97
N ARG A 51 -2.35 2.50 10.40
CA ARG A 51 -1.67 3.47 9.52
C ARG A 51 -2.21 3.44 8.10
N THR A 52 -2.83 2.34 7.76
CA THR A 52 -3.34 2.01 6.44
C THR A 52 -4.76 1.47 6.58
N ALA A 53 -5.56 1.65 5.54
CA ALA A 53 -6.85 0.97 5.40
C ALA A 53 -7.11 0.77 3.92
N ALA A 54 -7.74 -0.33 3.54
CA ALA A 54 -8.08 -0.61 2.15
C ALA A 54 -9.47 -1.23 2.05
N ARG A 55 -10.19 -0.91 0.98
CA ARG A 55 -11.45 -1.54 0.62
C ARG A 55 -11.53 -1.69 -0.88
N THR A 56 -12.06 -2.83 -1.31
CA THR A 56 -12.40 -3.12 -2.69
C THR A 56 -13.80 -3.71 -2.72
N ASP A 57 -14.58 -3.39 -3.75
CA ASP A 57 -15.93 -3.89 -3.96
C ASP A 57 -16.21 -3.99 -5.45
N THR A 58 -16.93 -5.03 -5.84
CA THR A 58 -17.30 -5.29 -7.24
C THR A 58 -18.16 -4.18 -7.85
N GLY A 59 -18.80 -3.35 -7.03
CA GLY A 59 -19.77 -2.36 -7.47
C GLY A 59 -21.19 -2.95 -7.47
N ARG A 60 -22.05 -2.42 -8.33
CA ARG A 60 -23.45 -2.85 -8.48
C ARG A 60 -23.73 -3.58 -9.79
N VAL A 61 -22.92 -3.34 -10.81
CA VAL A 61 -23.20 -3.77 -12.19
C VAL A 61 -22.29 -4.93 -12.63
N ARG A 62 -21.02 -4.91 -12.27
CA ARG A 62 -20.07 -5.97 -12.64
C ARG A 62 -20.35 -7.26 -11.88
N GLU A 63 -20.11 -8.41 -12.52
CA GLU A 63 -20.21 -9.72 -11.87
C GLU A 63 -18.92 -10.07 -11.10
N ASN A 64 -17.77 -9.65 -11.65
CA ASN A 64 -16.44 -9.94 -11.12
C ASN A 64 -15.68 -8.66 -10.78
N ASN A 65 -14.75 -8.81 -9.83
CA ASN A 65 -13.88 -7.72 -9.38
C ASN A 65 -12.48 -7.88 -9.97
N GLU A 66 -12.21 -7.12 -11.02
CA GLU A 66 -10.95 -7.05 -11.75
C GLU A 66 -9.97 -6.06 -11.09
N ASP A 67 -10.38 -5.32 -10.06
CA ASP A 67 -9.46 -4.54 -9.24
C ASP A 67 -8.67 -5.42 -8.27
N ARG A 68 -7.43 -5.00 -8.02
CA ARG A 68 -6.56 -5.53 -6.96
C ARG A 68 -5.86 -4.40 -6.22
N TYR A 69 -5.58 -4.62 -4.94
CA TYR A 69 -4.81 -3.68 -4.13
C TYR A 69 -3.70 -4.37 -3.34
N LEU A 70 -2.71 -3.58 -2.97
CA LEU A 70 -1.57 -3.99 -2.14
C LEU A 70 -1.46 -3.06 -0.93
N VAL A 71 -1.29 -3.65 0.25
CA VAL A 71 -0.82 -2.95 1.46
C VAL A 71 0.26 -3.80 2.10
N ARG A 72 1.53 -3.46 1.85
CA ARG A 72 2.67 -4.17 2.44
C ARG A 72 3.50 -3.23 3.30
N GLU A 73 3.51 -3.49 4.61
CA GLU A 73 4.30 -2.75 5.59
C GLU A 73 5.54 -3.58 5.97
N GLU A 74 6.73 -3.06 5.67
CA GLU A 74 7.98 -3.56 6.22
C GLU A 74 8.52 -2.57 7.28
N ARG A 75 9.59 -2.96 7.98
CA ARG A 75 10.10 -2.24 9.16
C ARG A 75 10.31 -0.74 8.94
N THR A 76 10.73 -0.34 7.75
CA THR A 76 11.12 1.05 7.44
C THR A 76 10.37 1.65 6.24
N SER A 77 9.59 0.84 5.53
CA SER A 77 8.89 1.24 4.31
C SER A 77 7.49 0.66 4.25
N THR A 78 6.58 1.39 3.62
CA THR A 78 5.23 0.94 3.31
C THR A 78 5.04 1.04 1.80
N LEU A 79 4.64 -0.05 1.16
CA LEU A 79 4.27 -0.07 -0.25
C LEU A 79 2.76 -0.28 -0.37
N LEU A 80 2.12 0.62 -1.10
CA LEU A 80 0.69 0.61 -1.39
C LEU A 80 0.50 0.56 -2.90
N ALA A 81 -0.54 -0.12 -3.38
CA ALA A 81 -0.91 -0.05 -4.79
C ALA A 81 -2.39 -0.31 -5.02
N VAL A 82 -2.90 0.20 -6.13
CA VAL A 82 -4.17 -0.17 -6.75
C VAL A 82 -3.91 -0.47 -8.22
N ALA A 83 -4.47 -1.56 -8.71
CA ALA A 83 -4.43 -1.99 -10.09
C ALA A 83 -5.85 -2.32 -10.55
N ASP A 84 -6.28 -1.72 -11.66
CA ASP A 84 -7.58 -1.90 -12.29
C ASP A 84 -7.37 -2.72 -13.56
N GLY A 85 -7.91 -3.94 -13.60
CA GLY A 85 -7.67 -4.91 -14.66
C GLY A 85 -8.59 -4.72 -15.86
N VAL A 86 -8.03 -4.77 -17.07
CA VAL A 86 -8.79 -4.71 -18.33
C VAL A 86 -8.44 -5.90 -19.23
N GLY A 87 -9.45 -6.47 -19.90
CA GLY A 87 -9.24 -7.62 -20.81
C GLY A 87 -10.35 -8.66 -20.83
N GLY A 88 -11.55 -8.33 -20.33
CA GLY A 88 -12.61 -9.30 -20.05
C GLY A 88 -12.36 -10.05 -18.76
N GLU A 89 -13.42 -10.60 -18.14
CA GLU A 89 -13.43 -10.97 -16.71
C GLU A 89 -12.21 -11.79 -16.24
N ALA A 90 -11.82 -12.82 -17.00
CA ALA A 90 -10.68 -13.66 -16.64
C ALA A 90 -9.32 -13.02 -16.94
N GLY A 91 -9.25 -12.12 -17.92
CA GLY A 91 -8.03 -11.41 -18.31
C GLY A 91 -7.72 -10.25 -17.36
N GLY A 92 -8.72 -9.45 -17.00
CA GLY A 92 -8.56 -8.30 -16.11
C GLY A 92 -8.10 -8.70 -14.71
N GLU A 93 -8.80 -9.66 -14.09
CA GLU A 93 -8.44 -10.17 -12.76
C GLU A 93 -7.00 -10.72 -12.71
N MET A 94 -6.62 -11.46 -13.75
CA MET A 94 -5.28 -12.03 -13.86
C MET A 94 -4.22 -10.93 -14.00
N ALA A 95 -4.48 -9.92 -14.84
CA ALA A 95 -3.55 -8.83 -15.09
C ALA A 95 -3.31 -7.97 -13.86
N SER A 96 -4.37 -7.54 -13.16
CA SER A 96 -4.25 -6.73 -11.95
C SER A 96 -3.56 -7.50 -10.82
N ALA A 97 -3.84 -8.80 -10.68
CA ALA A 97 -3.15 -9.67 -9.71
C ALA A 97 -1.65 -9.81 -10.01
N ALA A 98 -1.30 -10.13 -11.27
CA ALA A 98 0.08 -10.24 -11.71
C ALA A 98 0.85 -8.92 -11.50
N ALA A 99 0.19 -7.78 -11.73
CA ALA A 99 0.78 -6.46 -11.54
C ALA A 99 1.15 -6.19 -10.08
N VAL A 100 0.21 -6.37 -9.13
CA VAL A 100 0.46 -6.07 -7.71
C VAL A 100 1.48 -7.03 -7.08
N ASP A 101 1.43 -8.32 -7.45
CA ASP A 101 2.35 -9.34 -6.93
C ASP A 101 3.78 -9.07 -7.40
N ALA A 102 3.96 -8.80 -8.69
CA ALA A 102 5.26 -8.50 -9.27
C ALA A 102 5.82 -7.17 -8.79
N LEU A 103 4.97 -6.16 -8.59
CA LEU A 103 5.36 -4.88 -7.99
C LEU A 103 5.96 -5.10 -6.60
N ALA A 104 5.26 -5.84 -5.73
CA ALA A 104 5.73 -6.14 -4.38
C ALA A 104 7.05 -6.91 -4.41
N ALA A 105 7.12 -8.00 -5.18
CA ALA A 105 8.31 -8.82 -5.29
C ALA A 105 9.53 -8.01 -5.79
N SER A 106 9.34 -7.21 -6.84
CA SER A 106 10.41 -6.42 -7.46
C SER A 106 10.88 -5.28 -6.56
N PHE A 107 9.96 -4.55 -5.92
CA PHE A 107 10.32 -3.39 -5.09
C PHE A 107 11.14 -3.82 -3.85
N PHE A 108 10.70 -4.84 -3.12
CA PHE A 108 11.41 -5.30 -1.92
C PHE A 108 12.69 -6.08 -2.26
N SER A 109 12.75 -6.75 -3.41
CA SER A 109 14.00 -7.33 -3.91
C SER A 109 15.00 -6.26 -4.35
N ALA A 110 14.54 -5.16 -4.96
CA ALA A 110 15.38 -4.05 -5.40
C ALA A 110 15.97 -3.23 -4.23
N GLY A 111 15.34 -3.25 -3.05
CA GLY A 111 15.91 -2.66 -1.83
C GLY A 111 17.29 -3.23 -1.46
N SER A 112 17.61 -4.45 -1.90
CA SER A 112 18.95 -5.04 -1.76
C SER A 112 20.01 -4.42 -2.69
N ARG A 113 19.59 -3.71 -3.75
CA ARG A 113 20.46 -3.20 -4.83
C ARG A 113 20.86 -1.72 -4.69
N GLN A 114 20.59 -1.09 -3.54
CA GLN A 114 20.93 0.32 -3.25
C GLN A 114 20.38 1.36 -4.26
N LEU A 115 19.29 1.06 -4.95
CA LEU A 115 18.65 2.03 -5.84
C LEU A 115 17.98 3.17 -5.06
N ALA A 116 17.89 4.35 -5.66
CA ALA A 116 17.07 5.43 -5.11
C ALA A 116 15.59 4.98 -5.08
N PRO A 117 14.78 5.38 -4.08
CA PRO A 117 13.39 4.92 -3.97
C PRO A 117 12.53 5.15 -5.21
N ALA A 118 12.73 6.28 -5.91
CA ALA A 118 12.06 6.59 -7.17
C ALA A 118 12.43 5.61 -8.30
N GLU A 119 13.73 5.30 -8.44
CA GLU A 119 14.22 4.35 -9.43
C GLU A 119 13.78 2.92 -9.11
N ALA A 120 13.79 2.55 -7.82
CA ALA A 120 13.32 1.26 -7.35
C ALA A 120 11.83 1.06 -7.66
N LEU A 121 10.99 2.08 -7.43
CA LEU A 121 9.57 2.01 -7.76
C LEU A 121 9.35 1.94 -9.28
N ALA A 122 10.05 2.77 -10.06
CA ALA A 122 9.95 2.75 -11.51
C ALA A 122 10.39 1.39 -12.10
N ALA A 123 11.47 0.80 -11.57
CA ALA A 123 11.92 -0.53 -11.97
C ALA A 123 10.92 -1.62 -11.57
N ALA A 124 10.28 -1.51 -10.40
CA ALA A 124 9.26 -2.45 -9.97
C ALA A 124 8.01 -2.39 -10.86
N ILE A 125 7.58 -1.20 -11.29
CA ILE A 125 6.47 -1.04 -12.23
C ILE A 125 6.80 -1.63 -13.61
N ARG A 126 8.04 -1.47 -14.10
CA ARG A 126 8.49 -2.18 -15.32
C ARG A 126 8.46 -3.70 -15.14
N GLY A 127 8.89 -4.21 -13.99
CA GLY A 127 8.77 -5.64 -13.66
C GLY A 127 7.32 -6.11 -13.62
N ALA A 128 6.39 -5.28 -13.16
CA ALA A 128 4.96 -5.56 -13.21
C ALA A 128 4.43 -5.67 -14.65
N ASN A 129 4.87 -4.81 -15.57
CA ASN A 129 4.54 -4.92 -16.99
C ASN A 129 4.96 -6.28 -17.58
N ASP A 130 6.20 -6.69 -17.32
CA ASP A 130 6.73 -7.97 -17.83
C ASP A 130 5.97 -9.17 -17.25
N ALA A 131 5.56 -9.09 -15.98
CA ALA A 131 4.77 -10.12 -15.32
C ALA A 131 3.36 -10.26 -15.92
N VAL A 132 2.69 -9.14 -16.20
CA VAL A 132 1.37 -9.13 -16.86
C VAL A 132 1.46 -9.74 -18.25
N LEU A 133 2.45 -9.34 -19.07
CA LEU A 133 2.68 -9.92 -20.39
C LEU A 133 2.93 -11.44 -20.31
N GLY A 134 3.77 -11.88 -19.36
CA GLY A 134 4.06 -13.28 -19.14
C GLY A 134 2.84 -14.09 -18.70
N ALA A 135 1.99 -13.52 -17.85
CA ALA A 135 0.78 -14.18 -17.36
C ALA A 135 -0.33 -14.22 -18.44
N ALA A 136 -0.51 -13.16 -19.22
CA ALA A 136 -1.37 -13.10 -20.40
C ALA A 136 -0.98 -14.17 -21.44
N GLY A 137 0.32 -14.30 -21.73
CA GLY A 137 0.82 -15.32 -22.66
C GLY A 137 0.57 -16.76 -22.20
N LYS A 138 0.71 -17.05 -20.91
CA LYS A 138 0.48 -18.39 -20.33
C LYS A 138 -1.00 -18.78 -20.25
N SER A 139 -1.87 -17.81 -20.01
CA SER A 139 -3.31 -18.03 -19.86
C SER A 139 -4.08 -17.98 -21.19
N GLY A 140 -3.42 -17.55 -22.27
CA GLY A 140 -4.07 -17.34 -23.57
C GLY A 140 -4.97 -16.10 -23.61
N GLN A 141 -4.88 -15.21 -22.61
CA GLN A 141 -5.61 -13.95 -22.55
C GLN A 141 -4.80 -12.84 -23.22
N GLN A 142 -4.55 -12.95 -24.53
CA GLN A 142 -3.79 -11.93 -25.24
C GLN A 142 -4.50 -10.57 -25.17
N GLY A 143 -3.77 -9.53 -24.78
CA GLY A 143 -4.30 -8.18 -24.62
C GLY A 143 -4.82 -7.86 -23.21
N ALA A 144 -4.76 -8.80 -22.26
CA ALA A 144 -4.97 -8.49 -20.86
C ALA A 144 -3.94 -7.46 -20.36
N ALA A 145 -4.43 -6.42 -19.71
CA ALA A 145 -3.66 -5.29 -19.23
C ALA A 145 -4.23 -4.79 -17.91
N SER A 146 -3.53 -3.87 -17.25
CA SER A 146 -4.04 -3.25 -16.03
C SER A 146 -3.50 -1.85 -15.86
N THR A 147 -4.22 -0.98 -15.15
CA THR A 147 -3.61 0.22 -14.57
C THR A 147 -2.67 -0.18 -13.43
N LEU A 148 -1.82 0.75 -13.01
CA LEU A 148 -1.07 0.60 -11.78
C LEU A 148 -0.72 1.96 -11.19
N VAL A 149 -1.32 2.28 -10.06
CA VAL A 149 -0.90 3.39 -9.20
C VAL A 149 -0.33 2.84 -7.91
N ALA A 150 0.87 3.30 -7.53
CA ALA A 150 1.58 2.80 -6.36
C ALA A 150 2.22 3.92 -5.55
N ALA A 151 2.30 3.75 -4.24
CA ALA A 151 3.00 4.65 -3.33
C ALA A 151 3.98 3.88 -2.45
N ALA A 152 5.26 4.21 -2.56
CA ALA A 152 6.33 3.74 -1.69
C ALA A 152 6.69 4.83 -0.67
N ILE A 153 6.49 4.54 0.61
CA ILE A 153 6.59 5.52 1.69
C ILE A 153 7.69 5.10 2.65
N ALA A 154 8.68 5.96 2.85
CA ALA A 154 9.78 5.75 3.80
C ALA A 154 10.08 7.05 4.56
N GLY A 155 9.96 7.00 5.90
CA GLY A 155 10.09 8.19 6.73
C GLY A 155 9.03 9.25 6.39
N SER A 156 9.47 10.42 5.94
CA SER A 156 8.61 11.52 5.47
C SER A 156 8.57 11.64 3.94
N SER A 157 9.15 10.69 3.21
CA SER A 157 9.12 10.70 1.74
C SER A 157 8.07 9.71 1.25
N ALA A 158 7.24 10.16 0.31
CA ALA A 158 6.35 9.32 -0.48
C ALA A 158 6.74 9.43 -1.95
N VAL A 159 7.08 8.31 -2.57
CA VAL A 159 7.28 8.20 -4.01
C VAL A 159 6.03 7.57 -4.59
N ILE A 160 5.39 8.23 -5.54
CA ILE A 160 4.20 7.75 -6.22
C ILE A 160 4.56 7.42 -7.66
N GLY A 161 4.16 6.26 -8.16
CA GLY A 161 4.28 5.85 -9.56
C GLY A 161 2.91 5.62 -10.18
N ASN A 162 2.71 6.04 -11.43
CA ASN A 162 1.43 5.86 -12.13
C ASN A 162 1.58 5.35 -13.57
N LEU A 163 0.71 4.42 -13.94
CA LEU A 163 0.39 4.02 -15.30
C LEU A 163 -1.12 3.75 -15.40
N GLY A 164 -1.88 4.71 -15.92
CA GLY A 164 -3.30 4.55 -16.20
C GLY A 164 -4.07 5.77 -15.72
N ASP A 165 -5.36 5.58 -15.50
CA ASP A 165 -6.32 6.58 -15.00
C ASP A 165 -6.77 6.30 -13.55
N SER A 166 -6.22 5.27 -12.90
CA SER A 166 -6.22 5.19 -11.44
C SER A 166 -5.42 6.35 -10.84
N ARG A 167 -5.81 6.82 -9.65
CA ARG A 167 -5.35 8.10 -9.11
C ARG A 167 -4.71 7.99 -7.74
N ALA A 168 -3.76 8.89 -7.48
CA ALA A 168 -3.26 9.16 -6.15
C ALA A 168 -3.57 10.59 -5.73
N TYR A 169 -4.06 10.77 -4.51
CA TYR A 169 -4.36 12.05 -3.90
C TYR A 169 -3.55 12.26 -2.63
N LEU A 170 -3.09 13.49 -2.42
CA LEU A 170 -2.57 13.97 -1.14
C LEU A 170 -3.64 14.83 -0.46
N LEU A 171 -3.99 14.47 0.77
CA LEU A 171 -4.89 15.24 1.62
C LEU A 171 -4.08 15.91 2.74
N ARG A 172 -4.16 17.23 2.83
CA ARG A 172 -3.42 18.04 3.79
C ARG A 172 -4.25 19.23 4.24
N ASP A 173 -4.31 19.45 5.55
CA ASP A 173 -4.99 20.61 6.16
C ASP A 173 -6.46 20.80 5.74
N GLY A 174 -7.11 19.72 5.29
CA GLY A 174 -8.49 19.72 4.83
C GLY A 174 -8.66 19.86 3.32
N ASP A 175 -7.59 20.17 2.60
CA ASP A 175 -7.53 20.23 1.14
C ASP A 175 -7.17 18.87 0.53
N ILE A 176 -7.60 18.67 -0.70
CA ILE A 176 -7.26 17.51 -1.54
C ILE A 176 -6.53 18.00 -2.78
N ARG A 177 -5.44 17.31 -3.12
CA ARG A 177 -4.69 17.55 -4.35
C ARG A 177 -4.47 16.24 -5.08
N LEU A 178 -4.89 16.19 -6.33
CA LEU A 178 -4.52 15.14 -7.25
C LEU A 178 -3.00 15.19 -7.53
N VAL A 179 -2.31 14.08 -7.29
CA VAL A 179 -0.85 13.95 -7.45
C VAL A 179 -0.51 13.41 -8.84
N THR A 180 -1.28 12.44 -9.31
CA THR A 180 -1.07 11.78 -10.61
C THR A 180 -1.75 12.53 -11.75
N ALA A 181 -1.31 12.27 -12.98
CA ALA A 181 -2.05 12.65 -14.17
C ALA A 181 -2.65 11.39 -14.82
N ASP A 182 -3.91 11.47 -15.24
CA ASP A 182 -4.57 10.35 -15.91
C ASP A 182 -3.97 10.14 -17.30
N HIS A 183 -3.62 8.90 -17.61
CA HIS A 183 -3.23 8.50 -18.97
C HIS A 183 -4.44 8.12 -19.81
N ALA A 184 -5.44 9.00 -19.90
CA ALA A 184 -6.65 8.80 -20.68
C ALA A 184 -6.58 9.51 -22.05
N GLY A 185 -7.18 8.92 -23.08
CA GLY A 185 -7.35 9.52 -24.40
C GLY A 185 -8.54 10.47 -24.46
N GLU A 186 -8.92 10.89 -25.67
CA GLU A 186 -10.01 11.86 -25.89
C GLU A 186 -11.39 11.35 -25.42
N PHE A 187 -11.55 10.04 -25.27
CA PHE A 187 -12.77 9.41 -24.77
C PHE A 187 -12.62 8.95 -23.32
N GLN A 188 -13.65 9.21 -22.51
CA GLN A 188 -13.79 8.74 -21.12
C GLN A 188 -13.97 7.21 -21.10
N SER A 189 -12.85 6.49 -21.16
CA SER A 189 -12.68 5.01 -21.08
C SER A 189 -11.45 4.54 -21.85
N SER A 190 -10.80 5.42 -22.60
CA SER A 190 -9.61 5.07 -23.40
C SER A 190 -8.33 5.23 -22.58
N ILE A 191 -7.74 4.15 -22.09
CA ILE A 191 -6.45 4.19 -21.38
C ILE A 191 -5.30 4.11 -22.40
N THR A 192 -4.39 5.08 -22.35
CA THR A 192 -3.27 5.23 -23.31
C THR A 192 -1.95 4.65 -22.81
N ARG A 193 -1.81 4.45 -21.49
CA ARG A 193 -0.66 3.81 -20.85
C ARG A 193 -1.13 2.90 -19.73
N PHE A 194 -0.67 1.65 -19.75
CA PHE A 194 -1.06 0.60 -18.84
C PHE A 194 0.09 -0.41 -18.70
N VAL A 195 0.05 -1.27 -17.69
CA VAL A 195 0.93 -2.45 -17.61
C VAL A 195 0.35 -3.58 -18.45
N GLY A 196 1.23 -4.39 -19.06
CA GLY A 196 0.85 -5.36 -20.10
C GLY A 196 1.09 -4.85 -21.53
N ASP A 197 1.84 -3.76 -21.72
CA ASP A 197 2.20 -3.24 -23.04
C ASP A 197 3.48 -3.92 -23.57
N PRO A 198 3.41 -4.66 -24.69
CA PRO A 198 4.57 -5.35 -25.27
C PRO A 198 5.65 -4.40 -25.80
N ARG A 199 5.36 -3.10 -25.95
CA ARG A 199 6.34 -2.07 -26.35
C ARG A 199 7.22 -1.62 -25.18
N GLY A 200 6.89 -2.05 -23.96
CA GLY A 200 7.49 -1.58 -22.72
C GLY A 200 6.81 -0.31 -22.18
N VAL A 201 7.11 0.02 -20.93
CA VAL A 201 6.44 1.10 -20.21
C VAL A 201 7.43 2.04 -19.53
N GLN A 202 7.05 3.32 -19.45
CA GLN A 202 7.73 4.34 -18.65
C GLN A 202 6.71 4.93 -17.67
N PRO A 203 6.78 4.59 -16.38
CA PRO A 203 5.87 5.16 -15.39
C PRO A 203 6.19 6.63 -15.15
N ASP A 204 5.13 7.39 -14.88
CA ASP A 204 5.25 8.73 -14.30
C ASP A 204 5.58 8.57 -12.81
N VAL A 205 6.55 9.34 -12.32
CA VAL A 205 7.02 9.25 -10.92
C VAL A 205 6.98 10.63 -10.27
N PHE A 206 6.32 10.69 -9.11
CA PHE A 206 6.12 11.88 -8.30
C PHE A 206 6.76 11.66 -6.93
N VAL A 207 7.33 12.72 -6.35
CA VAL A 207 7.94 12.66 -5.02
C VAL A 207 7.31 13.73 -4.14
N GLU A 208 6.76 13.29 -3.01
CA GLU A 208 6.05 14.13 -2.06
C GLU A 208 6.73 14.06 -0.69
N THR A 209 6.87 15.22 -0.05
CA THR A 209 7.31 15.29 1.35
C THR A 209 6.09 15.33 2.26
N LEU A 210 5.90 14.27 3.02
CA LEU A 210 4.81 14.10 3.97
C LEU A 210 5.04 14.88 5.26
N ARG A 211 3.98 15.57 5.69
CA ARG A 211 3.86 16.23 6.98
C ARG A 211 3.01 15.36 7.91
N PRO A 212 3.23 15.45 9.23
CA PRO A 212 2.38 14.76 10.17
C PRO A 212 0.91 15.16 10.03
N GLY A 213 0.02 14.17 9.89
CA GLY A 213 -1.41 14.39 9.66
C GLY A 213 -1.83 14.32 8.19
N ASP A 214 -0.88 14.36 7.24
CA ASP A 214 -1.17 14.10 5.84
C ASP A 214 -1.78 12.71 5.65
N ARG A 215 -2.64 12.59 4.64
CA ARG A 215 -3.14 11.31 4.19
C ARG A 215 -2.89 11.15 2.70
N ILE A 216 -2.60 9.92 2.28
CA ILE A 216 -2.56 9.53 0.87
C ILE A 216 -3.78 8.64 0.62
N LEU A 217 -4.43 8.87 -0.51
CA LEU A 217 -5.45 7.97 -1.07
C LEU A 217 -4.96 7.49 -2.44
N LEU A 218 -4.92 6.18 -2.65
CA LEU A 218 -4.88 5.56 -3.97
C LEU A 218 -6.26 5.00 -4.29
N CYS A 219 -6.74 5.16 -5.52
CA CYS A 219 -8.03 4.61 -5.92
C CYS A 219 -8.10 4.25 -7.40
N SER A 220 -8.95 3.27 -7.72
CA SER A 220 -9.40 3.01 -9.09
C SER A 220 -10.39 4.08 -9.55
N ASP A 221 -10.69 4.10 -10.83
CA ASP A 221 -11.57 5.12 -11.41
C ASP A 221 -13.05 4.95 -11.00
N GLY A 222 -13.45 3.75 -10.57
CA GLY A 222 -14.80 3.49 -10.07
C GLY A 222 -15.17 4.33 -8.85
N LEU A 223 -14.17 4.84 -8.10
CA LEU A 223 -14.41 5.89 -7.11
C LEU A 223 -14.66 7.24 -7.79
N THR A 224 -13.71 7.70 -8.60
CA THR A 224 -13.61 9.10 -9.06
C THR A 224 -14.60 9.44 -10.17
N ARG A 225 -15.17 8.44 -10.85
CA ARG A 225 -16.32 8.61 -11.75
C ARG A 225 -17.60 9.03 -11.02
N HIS A 226 -17.76 8.63 -9.75
CA HIS A 226 -19.00 8.84 -9.00
C HIS A 226 -18.85 9.79 -7.80
N VAL A 227 -17.63 9.97 -7.30
CA VAL A 227 -17.35 10.76 -6.10
C VAL A 227 -16.38 11.90 -6.45
N PRO A 228 -16.83 13.17 -6.39
CA PRO A 228 -15.98 14.32 -6.66
C PRO A 228 -14.98 14.55 -5.51
N ASP A 229 -13.91 15.25 -5.83
CA ASP A 229 -12.76 15.44 -4.93
C ASP A 229 -13.15 16.06 -3.59
N GLU A 230 -14.09 17.02 -3.55
CA GLU A 230 -14.56 17.63 -2.30
C GLU A 230 -15.25 16.63 -1.36
N ASP A 231 -15.97 15.66 -1.91
CA ASP A 231 -16.64 14.61 -1.15
C ASP A 231 -15.63 13.59 -0.63
N ILE A 232 -14.62 13.26 -1.45
CA ILE A 232 -13.49 12.43 -1.02
C ILE A 232 -12.79 13.10 0.17
N ALA A 233 -12.42 14.38 0.03
CA ALA A 233 -11.73 15.15 1.06
C ALA A 233 -12.52 15.18 2.38
N SER A 234 -13.81 15.48 2.28
CA SER A 234 -14.70 15.58 3.44
C SER A 234 -14.90 14.24 4.15
N THR A 235 -14.97 13.14 3.39
CA THR A 235 -15.18 11.77 3.90
C THR A 235 -13.94 11.29 4.64
N VAL A 236 -12.77 11.44 4.01
CA VAL A 236 -11.49 11.05 4.60
C VAL A 236 -11.22 11.87 5.87
N ARG A 237 -11.49 13.18 5.87
CA ARG A 237 -11.24 14.05 7.03
C ARG A 237 -12.04 13.66 8.28
N ARG A 238 -13.30 13.26 8.11
CA ARG A 238 -14.26 13.09 9.23
C ARG A 238 -14.18 11.75 9.95
N ALA A 239 -13.42 10.79 9.41
CA ALA A 239 -13.45 9.42 9.88
C ALA A 239 -12.04 8.85 10.16
N SER A 240 -12.03 7.75 10.93
CA SER A 240 -10.87 6.85 10.95
C SER A 240 -10.63 6.27 9.55
N LEU A 241 -9.42 5.82 9.26
CA LEU A 241 -9.08 5.31 7.93
C LEU A 241 -10.02 4.18 7.48
N ASP A 242 -10.31 3.20 8.35
CA ASP A 242 -11.22 2.10 8.02
C ASP A 242 -12.63 2.59 7.66
N ARG A 243 -13.17 3.52 8.46
CA ARG A 243 -14.50 4.08 8.21
C ARG A 243 -14.52 4.95 6.97
N ALA A 244 -13.45 5.69 6.70
CA ALA A 244 -13.30 6.47 5.48
C ALA A 244 -13.26 5.55 4.25
N ALA A 245 -12.47 4.47 4.27
CA ALA A 245 -12.39 3.52 3.17
C ALA A 245 -13.75 2.89 2.86
N THR A 246 -14.47 2.42 3.89
CA THR A 246 -15.83 1.90 3.73
C THR A 246 -16.78 2.97 3.18
N ALA A 247 -16.78 4.18 3.76
CA ALA A 247 -17.69 5.25 3.36
C ALA A 247 -17.45 5.73 1.92
N LEU A 248 -16.21 5.76 1.43
CA LEU A 248 -15.90 6.11 0.05
C LEU A 248 -16.48 5.08 -0.92
N VAL A 249 -16.30 3.79 -0.64
CA VAL A 249 -16.88 2.70 -1.44
C VAL A 249 -18.40 2.76 -1.43
N ASP A 250 -19.01 2.89 -0.25
CA ASP A 250 -20.47 2.98 -0.12
C ASP A 250 -21.03 4.20 -0.86
N LEU A 251 -20.32 5.34 -0.81
CA LEU A 251 -20.72 6.56 -1.50
C LEU A 251 -20.68 6.38 -3.03
N ALA A 252 -19.59 5.82 -3.56
CA ALA A 252 -19.46 5.51 -4.99
C ALA A 252 -20.58 4.55 -5.44
N LYS A 253 -20.83 3.48 -4.68
CA LYS A 253 -21.94 2.55 -4.95
C LYS A 253 -23.29 3.24 -4.91
N SER A 254 -23.53 4.16 -3.98
CA SER A 254 -24.82 4.86 -3.88
C SER A 254 -25.09 5.80 -5.06
N ARG A 255 -24.06 6.17 -5.82
CA ARG A 255 -24.12 7.14 -6.93
C ARG A 255 -24.01 6.52 -8.32
N GLY A 256 -24.09 5.20 -8.41
CA GLY A 256 -24.03 4.44 -9.67
C GLY A 256 -23.40 3.08 -9.42
N GLY A 257 -22.10 3.08 -9.10
CA GLY A 257 -21.34 1.86 -8.82
C GLY A 257 -21.28 0.96 -10.06
N GLU A 258 -21.06 1.56 -11.22
CA GLU A 258 -21.07 0.87 -12.52
C GLU A 258 -19.79 0.05 -12.76
N ASP A 259 -18.73 0.37 -12.02
CA ASP A 259 -17.43 -0.31 -12.08
C ASP A 259 -17.01 -0.88 -10.72
N ASN A 260 -15.91 -1.63 -10.73
CA ASN A 260 -15.19 -2.02 -9.52
C ASN A 260 -14.65 -0.77 -8.80
N ILE A 261 -14.69 -0.79 -7.46
CA ILE A 261 -14.31 0.36 -6.65
C ILE A 261 -13.29 -0.08 -5.63
N THR A 262 -12.08 0.46 -5.75
CA THR A 262 -10.97 0.15 -4.85
C THR A 262 -10.33 1.41 -4.31
N VAL A 263 -10.07 1.42 -3.00
CA VAL A 263 -9.43 2.51 -2.28
C VAL A 263 -8.38 1.97 -1.32
N VAL A 264 -7.23 2.63 -1.26
CA VAL A 264 -6.17 2.38 -0.27
C VAL A 264 -5.77 3.70 0.35
N LEU A 265 -5.89 3.80 1.66
CA LEU A 265 -5.57 4.97 2.45
C LEU A 265 -4.32 4.75 3.29
N TYR A 266 -3.55 5.82 3.48
CA TYR A 266 -2.44 5.89 4.41
C TYR A 266 -2.50 7.18 5.22
N ALA A 267 -2.11 7.11 6.50
CA ALA A 267 -1.93 8.29 7.37
C ALA A 267 -0.46 8.46 7.79
N ALA A 268 0.10 9.63 7.46
CA ALA A 268 1.42 10.05 7.92
C ALA A 268 1.39 10.32 9.42
N ARG A 269 2.03 9.45 10.21
CA ARG A 269 2.09 9.61 11.67
C ARG A 269 2.88 10.85 12.06
N ARG A 270 2.43 11.51 13.14
CA ARG A 270 3.32 12.31 14.01
C ARG A 270 4.38 11.38 14.57
N THR A 271 5.53 11.33 13.91
CA THR A 271 6.71 10.67 14.48
C THR A 271 7.23 11.57 15.60
N PHE A 272 6.88 11.24 16.84
CA PHE A 272 7.69 11.69 17.96
C PHE A 272 9.03 10.94 17.87
N ARG A 273 10.04 11.53 17.22
CA ARG A 273 11.39 10.98 17.33
C ARG A 273 11.88 11.24 18.75
N LEU A 274 12.20 10.17 19.48
CA LEU A 274 12.93 10.27 20.75
C LEU A 274 14.25 11.04 20.61
N ALA A 275 14.84 11.08 19.40
CA ALA A 275 16.00 11.91 19.10
C ALA A 275 15.73 13.43 19.18
N ASP A 276 14.51 13.86 18.83
CA ASP A 276 14.12 15.27 18.92
C ASP A 276 13.78 15.64 20.37
N LEU A 277 13.24 14.68 21.14
CA LEU A 277 13.13 14.82 22.60
C LEU A 277 14.51 14.91 23.26
N ARG A 278 15.47 14.06 22.86
CA ARG A 278 16.86 14.09 23.39
C ARG A 278 17.55 15.40 23.06
N ARG A 279 17.43 15.92 21.83
CA ARG A 279 17.99 17.23 21.46
C ARG A 279 17.39 18.36 22.28
N ASN A 280 16.08 18.37 22.46
CA ASN A 280 15.39 19.40 23.22
C ASN A 280 15.75 19.32 24.72
N ILE A 281 15.87 18.12 25.28
CA ILE A 281 16.33 17.93 26.67
C ILE A 281 17.79 18.38 26.81
N VAL A 282 18.68 18.00 25.90
CA VAL A 282 20.09 18.43 25.93
C VAL A 282 20.21 19.96 25.83
N ASN A 283 19.46 20.59 24.94
CA ASN A 283 19.45 22.05 24.79
C ASN A 283 18.87 22.74 26.03
N LEU A 284 17.81 22.19 26.64
CA LEU A 284 17.21 22.70 27.88
C LEU A 284 18.19 22.60 29.06
N VAL A 285 18.85 21.45 29.21
CA VAL A 285 19.87 21.24 30.25
C VAL A 285 21.04 22.19 30.06
N LEU A 286 21.54 22.36 28.83
CA LEU A 286 22.62 23.29 28.52
C LEU A 286 22.22 24.74 28.84
N ALA A 287 21.00 25.15 28.45
CA ALA A 287 20.48 26.48 28.76
C ALA A 287 20.36 26.72 30.26
N LEU A 288 19.84 25.74 31.03
CA LEU A 288 19.74 25.83 32.49
C LEU A 288 21.13 25.94 33.14
N LEU A 289 22.12 25.20 32.63
CA LEU A 289 23.49 25.23 33.13
C LEU A 289 24.15 26.59 32.88
N VAL A 290 23.96 27.16 31.68
CA VAL A 290 24.41 28.53 31.36
C VAL A 290 23.77 29.55 32.29
N VAL A 291 22.44 29.48 32.50
CA VAL A 291 21.73 30.39 33.42
C VAL A 291 22.27 30.26 34.85
N THR A 292 22.52 29.03 35.31
CA THR A 292 23.04 28.79 36.67
C THR A 292 24.44 29.40 36.85
N VAL A 293 25.32 29.24 35.87
CA VAL A 293 26.67 29.85 35.88
C VAL A 293 26.59 31.37 35.82
N LEU A 294 25.68 31.92 35.01
CA LEU A 294 25.47 33.37 34.90
C LEU A 294 24.97 33.97 36.22
N VAL A 295 23.97 33.34 36.85
CA VAL A 295 23.44 33.78 38.16
C VAL A 295 24.52 33.66 39.23
N GLY A 296 25.29 32.57 39.24
CA GLY A 296 26.38 32.37 40.18
C GLY A 296 27.50 33.41 40.02
N THR A 297 27.88 33.74 38.80
CA THR A 297 28.90 34.78 38.51
C THR A 297 28.42 36.17 38.88
N ILE A 298 27.17 36.52 38.57
CA ILE A 298 26.57 37.80 39.01
C ILE A 298 26.53 37.88 40.54
N ALA A 299 26.09 36.82 41.23
CA ALA A 299 26.05 36.80 42.69
C ALA A 299 27.44 36.94 43.32
N ALA A 300 28.46 36.28 42.75
CA ALA A 300 29.85 36.39 43.20
C ALA A 300 30.41 37.80 42.98
N LEU A 301 30.10 38.44 41.83
CA LEU A 301 30.48 39.82 41.55
C LEU A 301 29.81 40.81 42.53
N VAL A 302 28.52 40.63 42.80
CA VAL A 302 27.79 41.44 43.81
C VAL A 302 28.44 41.28 45.18
N PHE A 303 28.77 40.05 45.58
CA PHE A 303 29.43 39.77 46.86
C PHE A 303 30.84 40.40 46.93
N ALA A 304 31.64 40.27 45.87
CA ALA A 304 32.98 40.83 45.82
C ALA A 304 33.00 42.37 45.73
N SER A 305 31.97 42.98 45.15
CA SER A 305 31.83 44.44 45.05
C SER A 305 31.43 45.12 46.37
N GLY A 306 31.15 44.37 47.43
CA GLY A 306 30.82 44.91 48.74
C GLY A 306 29.45 45.60 48.81
N ALA A 307 28.56 45.35 47.85
CA ALA A 307 27.23 45.96 47.75
C ALA A 307 26.19 45.38 48.72
N TYR A 308 26.61 44.96 49.92
CA TYR A 308 25.68 44.69 51.01
C TYR A 308 25.56 45.95 51.86
N PRO A 309 24.35 46.48 52.13
CA PRO A 309 24.18 47.47 53.16
C PRO A 309 24.62 46.84 54.49
N THR A 310 25.71 47.34 55.05
CA THR A 310 26.06 47.02 56.43
C THR A 310 24.92 47.52 57.31
N ALA A 311 24.19 46.58 57.90
CA ALA A 311 23.18 46.91 58.90
C ALA A 311 23.90 47.61 60.06
N ARG A 312 23.62 48.91 60.23
CA ARG A 312 23.87 49.63 61.47
C ARG A 312 22.74 49.37 62.45
#